data_AF-A0A821IXN5-F1
#
_entry.id   AF-A0A821IXN5-F1
#
_cell.length_a   1.000
_cell.length_b   1.000
_cell.length_c   1.000
_cell.angle_alpha   90.00
_cell.angle_beta   90.00
_cell.angle_gamma   90.00
#
_symmetry.space_group_name_H-M   'P 1'
#
loop_
_entity.id
_entity.type
_entity.pdbx_description
1 polymer ?
#
loop_
_entity_poly.entity_id
_entity_poly.type
_entity_poly.pdbx_seq_one_letter_code
_entity_poly.pdbx_strand_id
1 'polypeptide(L)'
;QKSAVSYVVRNPAVEEYFKHDGLRTVLCSYAMQASTPKWLGYATLGTIPCLVDAVTAHAEDLDWSDINDFQDVVEVVQYLGRAMADSDCLNTPKDVTGLPFSIIPRDTEHTIRDAIRGQDDAFIQDMLEFGMIYGEQVRHDHRLFFEAFRNNRIQGL
;
A
#
# COMPACT_ATOMS: atom_id res chain seq x y z
N GLN A 1 -12.68 -12.52 -17.93
CA GLN A 1 -11.92 -12.29 -16.68
C GLN A 1 -11.57 -10.81 -16.67
N LYS A 2 -12.23 -10.00 -15.82
CA LYS A 2 -11.90 -8.58 -15.71
C LYS A 2 -10.54 -8.50 -15.02
N SER A 3 -9.57 -7.85 -15.66
CA SER A 3 -8.36 -7.35 -14.99
C SER A 3 -8.80 -6.69 -13.68
N ALA A 4 -8.01 -6.83 -12.61
CA ALA A 4 -8.22 -6.09 -11.37
C ALA A 4 -7.99 -4.59 -11.63
N VAL A 5 -8.93 -3.94 -12.32
CA VAL A 5 -9.09 -2.50 -12.31
C VAL A 5 -9.57 -2.23 -10.89
N SER A 6 -8.72 -1.61 -10.08
CA SER A 6 -9.13 -1.10 -8.78
C SER A 6 -10.44 -0.35 -8.96
N TYR A 7 -11.45 -0.66 -8.14
CA TYR A 7 -12.72 0.05 -8.22
C TYR A 7 -12.42 1.53 -8.00
N VAL A 8 -12.60 2.35 -9.04
CA VAL A 8 -12.48 3.81 -8.92
C VAL A 8 -13.70 4.26 -8.13
N VAL A 9 -13.52 4.38 -6.82
CA VAL A 9 -14.55 4.90 -5.92
C VAL A 9 -14.68 6.40 -6.21
N ARG A 10 -15.78 6.77 -6.87
CA ARG A 10 -16.16 8.17 -7.06
C ARG A 10 -16.76 8.69 -5.76
N ASN A 11 -16.04 9.56 -5.08
CA ASN A 11 -16.51 10.24 -3.88
C ASN A 11 -16.47 11.75 -4.10
N PRO A 12 -17.62 12.44 -4.24
CA PRO A 12 -17.68 13.88 -4.50
C PRO A 12 -16.95 14.71 -3.44
N ALA A 13 -16.96 14.28 -2.17
CA ALA A 13 -16.25 14.98 -1.11
C ALA A 13 -14.72 14.94 -1.30
N VAL A 14 -14.18 13.84 -1.83
CA VAL A 14 -12.75 13.68 -2.14
C VAL A 14 -12.40 14.47 -3.40
N GLU A 15 -13.25 14.42 -4.42
CA GLU A 15 -13.06 15.13 -5.70
C GLU A 15 -13.11 16.67 -5.51
N GLU A 16 -13.99 17.18 -4.64
CA GLU A 16 -14.06 18.61 -4.30
C GLU A 16 -12.88 19.06 -3.41
N TYR A 17 -12.42 18.17 -2.54
CA TYR A 17 -11.32 18.44 -1.62
C TYR A 17 -9.97 18.57 -2.35
N PHE A 18 -9.67 17.64 -3.26
CA PHE A 18 -8.39 17.63 -3.97
C PHE A 18 -8.49 18.29 -5.34
N LYS A 19 -8.17 19.58 -5.41
CA LYS A 19 -8.12 20.35 -6.67
C LYS A 19 -6.94 19.96 -7.59
N HIS A 20 -5.95 19.23 -7.09
CA HIS A 20 -4.79 18.77 -7.84
C HIS A 20 -4.41 17.34 -7.44
N ASP A 21 -4.41 16.40 -8.38
CA ASP A 21 -4.13 14.98 -8.12
C ASP A 21 -2.70 14.72 -7.61
N GLY A 22 -1.73 15.56 -7.99
CA GLY A 22 -0.38 15.49 -7.44
C GLY A 22 -0.35 15.82 -5.94
N LEU A 23 -1.17 16.79 -5.49
CA LEU A 23 -1.26 17.14 -4.07
C LEU A 23 -1.94 16.00 -3.29
N ARG A 24 -2.98 15.39 -3.87
CA ARG A 24 -3.61 14.19 -3.30
C ARG A 24 -2.60 13.08 -3.08
N THR A 25 -1.77 12.81 -4.08
CA THR A 25 -0.75 11.75 -4.02
C THR A 25 0.32 12.05 -2.98
N VAL A 26 0.80 13.30 -2.89
CA VAL A 26 1.74 13.73 -1.85
C VAL A 26 1.17 13.52 -0.46
N LEU A 27 -0.07 13.96 -0.23
CA LEU A 27 -0.73 13.85 1.08
C LEU A 27 -1.00 12.40 1.46
N CYS A 28 -1.41 11.55 0.50
CA CYS A 28 -1.52 10.11 0.74
C CYS A 28 -0.17 9.49 1.09
N SER A 29 0.90 9.87 0.41
CA SER A 29 2.25 9.36 0.69
C SER A 29 2.74 9.77 2.08
N TYR A 30 2.49 11.02 2.49
CA TYR A 30 2.74 11.49 3.86
C TYR A 30 1.96 10.70 4.91
N ALA A 31 0.71 10.32 4.62
CA ALA A 31 -0.11 9.56 5.57
C ALA A 31 0.25 8.07 5.63
N MET A 32 0.92 7.53 4.60
CA MET A 32 1.23 6.09 4.49
C MET A 32 2.68 5.73 4.88
N GLN A 33 3.63 6.67 4.79
CA GLN A 33 5.05 6.39 4.96
C GLN A 33 5.57 6.75 6.35
N ALA A 34 6.26 5.82 7.02
CA ALA A 34 6.98 6.07 8.27
C ALA A 34 8.13 7.10 8.10
N SER A 35 8.67 7.19 6.89
CA SER A 35 9.81 8.06 6.55
C SER A 35 9.54 8.72 5.21
N THR A 36 8.80 9.82 5.22
CA THR A 36 8.62 10.62 4.01
C THR A 36 9.93 11.33 3.68
N PRO A 37 10.46 11.20 2.45
CA PRO A 37 11.64 11.94 2.04
C PRO A 37 11.43 13.44 2.25
N LYS A 38 12.50 14.12 2.69
CA LYS A 38 12.47 15.57 3.00
C LYS A 38 12.00 16.44 1.82
N TRP A 39 12.04 15.91 0.60
CA TRP A 39 11.70 16.61 -0.63
C TRP A 39 10.58 15.88 -1.39
N LEU A 40 9.48 15.59 -0.70
CA LEU A 40 8.24 15.15 -1.34
C LEU A 40 7.37 16.38 -1.69
N GLY A 41 6.95 16.48 -2.94
CA GLY A 41 6.16 17.60 -3.44
C GLY A 41 5.35 17.25 -4.67
N TYR A 42 4.65 18.22 -5.23
CA TYR A 42 3.88 18.07 -6.45
C TYR A 42 4.12 19.24 -7.38
N ALA A 43 3.95 19.01 -8.68
CA ALA A 43 4.07 20.03 -9.71
C ALA A 43 3.02 19.78 -10.80
N THR A 44 2.84 20.77 -11.68
CA THR A 44 2.05 20.60 -12.90
C THR A 44 2.97 20.80 -14.10
N LEU A 45 3.09 19.79 -14.95
CA LEU A 45 3.80 19.89 -16.23
C LEU A 45 2.76 20.11 -17.33
N GLY A 46 2.56 21.37 -17.72
CA GLY A 46 1.46 21.76 -18.61
C GLY A 46 0.09 21.59 -17.93
N THR A 47 -0.70 20.63 -18.39
CA THR A 47 -2.00 20.24 -17.77
C THR A 47 -1.91 18.95 -16.95
N ILE A 48 -0.72 18.33 -16.88
CA ILE A 48 -0.54 17.01 -16.25
C ILE A 48 -0.10 17.22 -14.79
N PRO A 49 -0.85 16.72 -13.80
CA PRO A 49 -0.41 16.70 -12.41
C PRO A 49 0.71 15.68 -12.22
N CYS A 50 1.77 16.06 -11.53
CA CYS A 50 2.95 15.23 -11.29
C CYS A 50 3.31 15.19 -9.81
N LEU A 51 3.80 14.03 -9.36
CA LEU A 51 4.47 13.84 -8.08
C LEU A 51 5.96 14.15 -8.26
N VAL A 52 6.56 14.82 -7.28
CA VAL A 52 8.00 15.05 -7.19
C VAL A 52 8.48 14.36 -5.93
N ASP A 53 9.44 13.47 -6.07
CA ASP A 53 10.00 12.71 -4.96
C ASP A 53 11.52 12.76 -4.98
N ALA A 54 12.14 12.68 -3.80
CA ALA A 54 13.58 12.62 -3.65
C ALA A 54 14.07 11.20 -3.96
N VAL A 55 15.07 11.09 -4.82
CA VAL A 55 15.82 9.83 -4.95
C VAL A 55 16.67 9.68 -3.68
N THR A 56 16.33 8.71 -2.83
CA THR A 56 17.07 8.41 -1.60
C THR A 56 17.75 7.05 -1.71
N ALA A 57 18.84 6.84 -0.96
CA ALA A 57 19.53 5.55 -0.89
C ALA A 57 18.68 4.44 -0.22
N HIS A 58 17.58 4.82 0.44
CA HIS A 58 16.60 3.88 1.02
C HIS A 58 15.48 3.52 0.03
N ALA A 59 15.58 3.96 -1.23
CA ALA A 59 14.67 3.58 -2.30
C ALA A 59 15.06 2.24 -2.97
N GLU A 60 16.18 1.63 -2.56
CA GLU A 60 16.54 0.28 -2.99
C GLU A 60 15.52 -0.71 -2.41
N ASP A 61 14.89 -1.47 -3.32
CA ASP A 61 13.93 -2.50 -2.97
C ASP A 61 14.65 -3.66 -2.27
N LEU A 62 13.90 -4.42 -1.47
CA LEU A 62 14.41 -5.65 -0.90
C LEU A 62 14.77 -6.60 -2.05
N ASP A 63 16.00 -7.14 -2.05
CA ASP A 63 16.35 -8.18 -3.00
C ASP A 63 15.69 -9.50 -2.59
N TRP A 64 14.51 -9.74 -3.14
CA TRP A 64 13.74 -10.95 -2.90
C TRP A 64 14.47 -12.23 -3.32
N SER A 65 15.54 -12.13 -4.13
CA SER A 65 16.35 -13.29 -4.52
C SER A 65 17.28 -13.80 -3.42
N ASP A 66 17.55 -12.96 -2.40
CA ASP A 66 18.37 -13.36 -1.25
C ASP A 66 17.58 -14.18 -0.21
N ILE A 67 16.24 -14.16 -0.28
CA ILE A 67 15.37 -14.95 0.62
C ILE A 67 15.28 -16.38 0.09
N ASN A 68 16.09 -17.28 0.65
CA ASN A 68 16.24 -18.64 0.13
C ASN A 68 15.76 -19.71 1.09
N ASP A 69 15.64 -19.40 2.38
CA ASP A 69 15.13 -20.34 3.37
C ASP A 69 13.97 -19.78 4.20
N PHE A 70 13.36 -20.66 5.00
CA PHE A 70 12.21 -20.30 5.83
C PHE A 70 12.58 -19.33 6.97
N GLN A 71 13.83 -19.38 7.46
CA GLN A 71 14.29 -18.49 8.53
C GLN A 71 14.42 -17.06 8.01
N ASP A 72 14.93 -16.87 6.79
CA ASP A 72 14.98 -15.58 6.09
C ASP A 72 13.58 -14.97 5.98
N VAL A 73 12.58 -15.78 5.57
CA VAL A 73 11.18 -15.33 5.46
C VAL A 73 10.65 -14.87 6.82
N VAL A 74 10.90 -15.65 7.88
CA VAL A 74 10.44 -15.29 9.23
C VAL A 74 11.08 -13.99 9.69
N GLU A 75 12.38 -13.81 9.46
CA GLU A 75 13.10 -12.58 9.81
C GLU A 75 12.54 -11.36 9.06
N VAL A 76 12.36 -11.46 7.74
CA VAL A 76 11.79 -10.38 6.91
C VAL A 76 10.38 -10.04 7.37
N VAL A 77 9.53 -11.02 7.64
CA VAL A 77 8.15 -10.79 8.13
C VAL A 77 8.16 -10.10 9.50
N GLN A 78 9.09 -10.44 10.40
CA GLN A 78 9.21 -9.76 11.68
C GLN A 78 9.64 -8.30 11.52
N TYR A 79 10.62 -8.03 10.66
CA TYR A 79 11.04 -6.65 10.38
C TYR A 79 9.93 -5.85 9.70
N LEU A 80 9.22 -6.44 8.75
CA LEU A 80 8.07 -5.82 8.10
C LEU A 80 6.97 -5.49 9.13
N GLY A 81 6.66 -6.43 10.02
CA GLY A 81 5.68 -6.21 11.09
C GLY A 81 6.07 -5.05 12.02
N ARG A 82 7.35 -4.95 12.38
CA ARG A 82 7.86 -3.82 13.18
C ARG A 82 7.84 -2.50 12.42
N ALA A 83 8.25 -2.49 11.16
CA ALA A 83 8.23 -1.30 10.32
C ALA A 83 6.80 -0.79 10.09
N MET A 84 5.84 -1.70 9.92
CA MET A 84 4.42 -1.37 9.83
C MET A 84 3.88 -0.81 11.15
N ALA A 85 4.23 -1.42 12.29
CA ALA A 85 3.84 -0.92 13.61
C ALA A 85 4.48 0.45 13.94
N ASP A 86 5.71 0.69 13.49
CA ASP A 86 6.39 1.98 13.63
C ASP A 86 5.75 3.04 12.73
N SER A 87 5.48 2.69 11.46
CA SER A 87 4.70 3.52 10.52
C SER A 87 3.36 3.88 11.12
N ASP A 88 2.66 2.93 11.74
CA ASP A 88 1.38 3.17 12.43
C ASP A 88 1.56 4.07 13.66
N CYS A 89 2.62 3.90 14.45
CA CYS A 89 2.91 4.78 15.59
C CYS A 89 3.26 6.23 15.18
N LEU A 90 3.88 6.42 14.00
CA LEU A 90 4.24 7.72 13.41
C LEU A 90 3.06 8.36 12.64
N ASN A 91 2.26 7.54 11.96
CA ASN A 91 1.11 7.93 11.15
C ASN A 91 -0.23 7.83 11.89
N THR A 92 -0.23 7.45 13.17
CA THR A 92 -1.30 7.80 14.08
C THR A 92 -1.09 9.27 14.41
N PRO A 93 -1.84 10.20 13.82
CA PRO A 93 -2.00 11.48 14.46
C PRO A 93 -2.66 11.16 15.80
N LYS A 94 -1.87 11.11 16.89
CA LYS A 94 -2.40 11.09 18.28
C LYS A 94 -3.40 12.22 18.51
N ASP A 95 -3.42 13.18 17.59
CA ASP A 95 -4.50 14.12 17.37
C ASP A 95 -4.85 14.15 15.88
N VAL A 96 -5.86 13.37 15.42
CA VAL A 96 -6.44 13.54 14.06
C VAL A 96 -6.97 14.96 13.85
N THR A 97 -7.03 15.77 14.93
CA THR A 97 -7.33 17.21 14.95
C THR A 97 -6.12 18.11 14.62
N GLY A 98 -4.89 17.60 14.69
CA GLY A 98 -3.65 18.35 14.48
C GLY A 98 -3.07 18.29 13.07
N LEU A 99 -3.56 17.37 12.23
CA LEU A 99 -3.31 17.43 10.78
C LEU A 99 -4.31 18.42 10.16
N PRO A 100 -3.89 19.32 9.26
CA PRO A 100 -4.80 20.27 8.61
C PRO A 100 -5.86 19.61 7.69
N PHE A 101 -5.96 18.28 7.65
CA PHE A 101 -6.68 17.53 6.62
C PHE A 101 -7.19 16.14 7.08
N SER A 102 -8.06 16.07 8.10
CA SER A 102 -8.77 14.82 8.43
C SER A 102 -10.03 14.64 7.58
N ILE A 103 -9.90 13.99 6.41
CA ILE A 103 -11.05 13.60 5.56
C ILE A 103 -11.68 12.29 6.05
N ILE A 104 -10.93 11.50 6.83
CA ILE A 104 -11.41 10.24 7.43
C ILE A 104 -11.78 10.52 8.89
N PRO A 105 -13.07 10.60 9.23
CA PRO A 105 -13.52 11.03 10.56
C PRO A 105 -13.33 9.95 11.63
N ARG A 106 -12.72 8.81 11.30
CA ARG A 106 -12.50 7.68 12.22
C ARG A 106 -11.09 7.16 12.10
N ASP A 107 -10.54 6.80 13.26
CA ASP A 107 -9.37 5.97 13.35
C ASP A 107 -9.71 4.57 12.83
N THR A 108 -9.12 4.23 11.68
CA THR A 108 -9.37 2.94 11.00
C THR A 108 -8.76 1.80 11.81
N GLU A 109 -7.58 2.01 12.41
CA GLU A 109 -6.87 1.02 13.20
C GLU A 109 -7.62 0.71 14.49
N HIS A 110 -8.12 1.73 15.18
CA HIS A 110 -8.97 1.51 16.36
C HIS A 110 -10.25 0.75 16.00
N THR A 111 -10.85 1.06 14.85
CA THR A 111 -12.06 0.38 14.38
C THR A 111 -11.79 -1.10 14.06
N ILE A 112 -10.67 -1.42 13.40
CA ILE A 112 -10.26 -2.80 13.10
C ILE A 112 -9.96 -3.54 14.41
N ARG A 113 -9.16 -2.94 15.31
CA ARG A 113 -8.82 -3.51 16.61
C ARG A 113 -10.05 -3.84 17.45
N ASP A 114 -11.03 -2.95 17.47
CA ASP A 114 -12.28 -3.18 18.19
C ASP A 114 -13.13 -4.28 17.53
N ALA A 115 -13.14 -4.36 16.20
CA ALA A 115 -13.87 -5.39 15.47
C ALA A 115 -13.31 -6.80 15.71
N ILE A 116 -11.98 -6.94 15.86
CA ILE A 116 -11.31 -8.23 16.09
C ILE A 116 -11.10 -8.56 17.58
N ARG A 117 -11.47 -7.64 18.49
CA ARG A 117 -11.13 -7.74 19.92
C ARG A 117 -11.66 -9.04 20.52
N GLY A 118 -10.77 -9.87 21.05
CA GLY A 118 -11.11 -11.13 21.69
C GLY A 118 -11.37 -12.27 20.70
N GLN A 119 -11.06 -12.07 19.43
CA GLN A 119 -11.13 -13.07 18.35
C GLN A 119 -9.78 -13.22 17.64
N ASP A 120 -8.69 -12.95 18.35
CA ASP A 120 -7.33 -12.91 17.80
C ASP A 120 -6.97 -14.19 17.04
N ASP A 121 -7.30 -15.37 17.60
CA ASP A 121 -7.05 -16.66 16.95
C ASP A 121 -7.84 -16.84 15.65
N ALA A 122 -9.10 -16.38 15.62
CA ALA A 122 -9.94 -16.44 14.42
C ALA A 122 -9.40 -15.49 13.34
N PHE A 123 -8.98 -14.29 13.73
CA PHE A 123 -8.36 -13.34 12.82
C PHE A 123 -7.04 -13.87 12.22
N ILE A 124 -6.19 -14.51 13.05
CA ILE A 124 -4.97 -15.18 12.56
C ILE A 124 -5.32 -16.26 11.54
N GLN A 125 -6.33 -17.08 11.84
CA GLN A 125 -6.76 -18.13 10.92
C GLN A 125 -7.26 -17.56 9.59
N ASP A 126 -8.05 -16.48 9.62
CA ASP A 126 -8.53 -15.79 8.42
C ASP A 126 -7.37 -15.24 7.58
N MET A 127 -6.34 -14.66 8.22
CA MET A 127 -5.15 -14.16 7.52
C MET A 127 -4.34 -15.30 6.88
N LEU A 128 -4.21 -16.44 7.56
CA LEU A 128 -3.55 -17.64 7.00
C LEU A 128 -4.31 -18.18 5.80
N GLU A 129 -5.64 -18.32 5.91
CA GLU A 129 -6.48 -18.79 4.82
C GLU A 129 -6.41 -17.85 3.61
N PHE A 130 -6.52 -16.54 3.84
CA PHE A 130 -6.34 -15.53 2.82
C PHE A 130 -4.97 -15.66 2.13
N GLY A 131 -3.88 -15.77 2.89
CA GLY A 131 -2.54 -15.90 2.36
C GLY A 131 -2.36 -17.14 1.48
N MET A 132 -2.92 -18.28 1.90
CA MET A 132 -2.87 -19.54 1.14
C MET A 132 -3.65 -19.44 -0.17
N ILE A 133 -4.87 -18.91 -0.13
CA ILE A 133 -5.73 -18.72 -1.32
C ILE A 133 -5.09 -17.72 -2.28
N TYR A 134 -4.63 -16.58 -1.77
CA TYR A 134 -4.03 -15.55 -2.59
C TYR A 134 -2.71 -16.01 -3.21
N GLY A 135 -1.90 -16.79 -2.47
CA GLY A 135 -0.69 -17.41 -3.00
C GLY A 135 -0.95 -18.31 -4.21
N GLU A 136 -2.01 -19.12 -4.17
CA GLU A 136 -2.43 -19.93 -5.33
C GLU A 136 -2.89 -19.06 -6.50
N GLN A 137 -3.65 -18.00 -6.23
CA GLN A 137 -4.09 -17.05 -7.25
C GLN A 137 -2.89 -16.38 -7.95
N VAL A 138 -1.91 -15.88 -7.20
CA VAL A 138 -0.71 -15.24 -7.75
C VAL A 138 0.09 -16.21 -8.61
N ARG A 139 0.28 -17.47 -8.17
CA ARG A 139 0.96 -18.49 -8.99
C ARG A 139 0.19 -18.79 -10.27
N HIS A 140 -1.14 -18.85 -10.20
CA HIS A 140 -1.99 -19.05 -11.37
C HIS A 140 -1.87 -17.89 -12.36
N ASP A 141 -1.97 -16.66 -11.88
CA ASP A 141 -1.89 -15.45 -12.71
C ASP A 141 -0.49 -15.28 -13.33
N HIS A 142 0.57 -15.61 -12.58
CA HIS A 142 1.94 -15.65 -13.12
C HIS A 142 2.07 -16.66 -14.27
N ARG A 143 1.49 -17.87 -14.13
CA ARG A 143 1.49 -18.86 -15.23
C ARG A 143 0.75 -18.33 -16.46
N LEU A 144 -0.44 -17.75 -16.26
CA LEU A 144 -1.22 -17.15 -17.35
C LEU A 144 -0.45 -16.04 -18.06
N PHE A 145 0.21 -15.15 -17.29
CA PHE A 145 1.04 -14.10 -17.83
C PHE A 145 2.19 -14.67 -18.67
N PHE A 146 2.93 -15.64 -18.13
CA PHE A 146 4.07 -16.25 -18.81
C PHE A 146 3.65 -16.98 -20.10
N GLU A 147 2.52 -17.70 -20.06
CA GLU A 147 1.94 -18.34 -21.24
C GLU A 147 1.48 -17.33 -22.29
N ALA A 148 0.84 -16.23 -21.87
CA ALA A 148 0.42 -15.17 -22.78
C ALA A 148 1.63 -14.48 -23.42
N PHE A 149 2.67 -14.22 -22.64
CA PHE A 149 3.93 -13.62 -23.09
C PHE A 149 4.62 -14.52 -24.12
N ARG A 150 4.83 -15.81 -23.79
CA ARG A 150 5.51 -16.77 -24.70
C ARG A 150 4.77 -16.97 -26.02
N ASN A 151 3.45 -16.81 -26.03
CA ASN A 151 2.62 -16.98 -27.22
C ASN A 151 2.32 -15.65 -27.96
N ASN A 152 3.00 -14.55 -27.63
CA ASN A 152 2.78 -13.22 -28.21
C ASN A 152 1.31 -12.74 -28.13
N ARG A 153 0.62 -13.09 -27.05
CA ARG A 153 -0.79 -12.74 -26.81
C ARG A 153 -0.97 -11.46 -26.00
N ILE A 154 0.13 -10.86 -25.54
CA ILE A 154 0.14 -9.55 -24.86
C ILE A 154 0.48 -8.50 -25.91
N GLN A 155 -0.45 -7.60 -26.20
CA GLN A 155 -0.24 -6.52 -27.19
C GLN A 155 0.57 -5.39 -26.55
N GLY A 156 1.63 -4.94 -27.23
CA GLY A 156 2.43 -3.78 -26.82
C GLY A 156 3.62 -4.07 -25.90
N LEU A 157 3.99 -5.34 -25.72
CA LEU A 157 5.30 -5.78 -25.20
C LEU A 157 6.18 -6.29 -26.33
#